data_AF-A0A4Q2D2S9-F1
#
_entry.id   AF-A0A4Q2D2S9-F1
#
_cell.length_a   1.000
_cell.length_b   1.000
_cell.length_c   1.000
_cell.angle_alpha   90.00
_cell.angle_beta   90.00
_cell.angle_gamma   90.00
#
_symmetry.space_group_name_H-M   'P 1'
#
loop_
_entity.id
_entity.type
_entity.pdbx_description
1 polymer ?
#
loop_
_entity_poly.entity_id
_entity_poly.type
_entity_poly.pdbx_seq_one_letter_code
_entity_poly.pdbx_strand_id
1 'polypeptide(L)'
;MRAPFLPLFIFDGCKRPDFKRGKRINTSQNVLIPSMKQIIEAFGFEHRTAPGEAKAELAYLNHIGVIDGILSDDVDNFLFGATTVIRNPSGLLSGNRSNPPLNSAGNVDEKHSWVYKMEDVMSHPDVGLTRGGLILIGLLSGGDYEQGGLQGCGIKTAFTLAKCGFGDTLYNAAITHPPEELPLRLENWRHKMRHEISTDSRGLIGQKSPALAKLVTRAFPNTDILLSYINPITSETMGKPYSPGDIQWNKEPDISKLALMCEHFFEWGYKEAILKRFRNVIWDSVVQRILRRAVLDLDQSRQPGGTPSQQQLPKTPGRSERGSADPCGTPSKMITKYFSTMNITLPQHSDPDEERLIVNIHSTRTHASTDGLLEYRLEIAPAQLVQLAEHGIQGMRPKPTQGWEFDDDDDDDDDDDDDDEEEEEEEEEEKDQASSNPNEHLRVWMPACMVKLVEPGLVEVFDAQEARKAAKKAGKGQGRRKKKKVAGNDDGAVPVSPLKSKLSRPWATPAKDLEGDSPSAARRGKVFFLSNEEESEAALTTYSPPHVIE
;
A
#
# COMPACT_ATOMS: atom_id res chain seq x y z
N MET A 1 -2.86 -5.71 -5.39
CA MET A 1 -2.58 -6.57 -4.21
C MET A 1 -1.11 -7.05 -4.12
N ARG A 2 -0.20 -6.59 -5.00
CA ARG A 2 1.23 -6.96 -4.95
C ARG A 2 1.92 -6.48 -3.66
N ALA A 3 1.37 -5.45 -3.00
CA ALA A 3 1.83 -4.97 -1.69
C ALA A 3 1.19 -5.76 -0.52
N PRO A 4 1.94 -6.08 0.55
CA PRO A 4 1.50 -6.91 1.68
C PRO A 4 0.60 -6.15 2.67
N PHE A 5 -0.35 -5.38 2.16
CA PHE A 5 -1.25 -4.54 2.93
C PHE A 5 -2.56 -5.28 3.21
N LEU A 6 -3.20 -4.98 4.34
CA LEU A 6 -4.52 -5.50 4.69
C LEU A 6 -5.54 -4.37 4.66
N PRO A 7 -6.14 -4.05 3.51
CA PRO A 7 -7.07 -2.94 3.42
C PRO A 7 -8.37 -3.21 4.18
N LEU A 8 -8.92 -2.15 4.78
CA LEU A 8 -10.31 -2.08 5.22
C LEU A 8 -11.01 -0.94 4.47
N PHE A 9 -12.06 -1.23 3.73
CA PHE A 9 -12.75 -0.21 2.93
C PHE A 9 -13.81 0.47 3.79
N ILE A 10 -13.75 1.80 3.92
CA ILE A 10 -14.77 2.59 4.63
C ILE A 10 -15.63 3.33 3.62
N PHE A 11 -16.92 3.00 3.60
CA PHE A 11 -17.91 3.69 2.79
C PHE A 11 -18.57 4.82 3.58
N ASP A 12 -18.95 5.89 2.89
CA ASP A 12 -19.75 6.98 3.45
C ASP A 12 -21.10 6.48 4.01
N GLY A 13 -21.50 7.08 5.12
CA GLY A 13 -22.75 6.87 5.80
C GLY A 13 -23.86 7.84 5.40
N CYS A 14 -25.05 7.58 5.93
CA CYS A 14 -26.22 8.41 5.69
C CYS A 14 -26.22 9.74 6.45
N LYS A 15 -25.35 9.93 7.45
CA LYS A 15 -25.27 11.17 8.24
C LYS A 15 -24.15 12.12 7.79
N ARG A 16 -23.65 11.97 6.55
CA ARG A 16 -22.77 12.96 5.95
C ARG A 16 -23.50 14.30 5.78
N PRO A 17 -22.81 15.45 5.79
CA PRO A 17 -23.46 16.75 5.65
C PRO A 17 -24.25 16.87 4.35
N ASP A 18 -25.44 17.45 4.42
CA ASP A 18 -26.30 17.67 3.23
C ASP A 18 -25.75 18.73 2.27
N PHE A 19 -24.84 19.58 2.75
CA PHE A 19 -24.24 20.67 2.00
C PHE A 19 -22.72 20.70 2.19
N LYS A 20 -21.98 20.85 1.10
CA LYS A 20 -20.53 21.13 1.07
C LYS A 20 -20.23 22.14 -0.02
N ARG A 21 -19.30 23.07 0.22
CA ARG A 21 -18.84 24.08 -0.76
C ARG A 21 -19.99 24.85 -1.44
N GLY A 22 -21.06 25.14 -0.68
CA GLY A 22 -22.25 25.84 -1.18
C GLY A 22 -23.15 25.01 -2.12
N LYS A 23 -22.90 23.71 -2.28
CA LYS A 23 -23.72 22.78 -3.09
C LYS A 23 -24.36 21.72 -2.19
N ARG A 24 -25.57 21.30 -2.55
CA ARG A 24 -26.24 20.16 -1.91
C ARG A 24 -25.60 18.87 -2.41
N ILE A 25 -25.23 17.98 -1.50
CA ILE A 25 -24.60 16.70 -1.84
C ILE A 25 -25.69 15.68 -2.18
N ASN A 26 -25.43 14.82 -3.16
CA ASN A 26 -26.28 13.67 -3.41
C ASN A 26 -26.07 12.63 -2.31
N THR A 27 -27.05 12.49 -1.42
CA THR A 27 -27.01 11.53 -0.31
C THR A 27 -27.48 10.13 -0.67
N SER A 28 -27.92 9.90 -1.91
CA SER A 28 -28.36 8.59 -2.40
C SER A 28 -27.23 7.57 -2.35
N GLN A 29 -27.56 6.31 -2.02
CA GLN A 29 -26.59 5.23 -2.08
C GLN A 29 -26.21 4.92 -3.52
N ASN A 30 -24.90 4.85 -3.79
CA ASN A 30 -24.40 4.42 -5.09
C ASN A 30 -24.76 2.94 -5.31
N VAL A 31 -25.40 2.66 -6.45
CA VAL A 31 -25.90 1.33 -6.84
C VAL A 31 -24.78 0.28 -6.98
N LEU A 32 -23.53 0.71 -7.16
CA LEU A 32 -22.37 -0.16 -7.26
C LEU A 32 -21.81 -0.60 -5.90
N ILE A 33 -22.15 0.08 -4.80
CA ILE A 33 -21.63 -0.25 -3.46
C ILE A 33 -21.88 -1.71 -3.08
N PRO A 34 -23.09 -2.29 -3.26
CA PRO A 34 -23.32 -3.70 -2.94
C PRO A 34 -22.44 -4.67 -3.73
N SER A 35 -22.23 -4.41 -5.03
CA SER A 35 -21.36 -5.25 -5.88
C SER A 35 -19.89 -5.11 -5.48
N MET A 36 -19.43 -3.87 -5.23
CA MET A 36 -18.07 -3.59 -4.75
C MET A 36 -17.78 -4.29 -3.41
N LYS A 37 -18.72 -4.26 -2.47
CA LYS A 37 -18.60 -4.96 -1.17
C LYS A 37 -18.43 -6.46 -1.35
N GLN A 38 -19.15 -7.07 -2.29
CA GLN A 38 -18.97 -8.49 -2.57
C GLN A 38 -17.55 -8.79 -3.09
N ILE A 39 -16.96 -7.89 -3.90
CA ILE A 39 -15.61 -8.08 -4.49
C ILE A 39 -14.57 -7.97 -3.38
N ILE A 40 -14.70 -6.95 -2.53
CA ILE A 40 -13.86 -6.74 -1.33
C ILE A 40 -13.88 -8.00 -0.44
N GLU A 41 -15.06 -8.53 -0.16
CA GLU A 41 -15.20 -9.75 0.65
C GLU A 41 -14.57 -10.98 -0.02
N ALA A 42 -14.68 -11.11 -1.35
CA ALA A 42 -14.07 -12.22 -2.09
C ALA A 42 -12.54 -12.15 -2.07
N PHE A 43 -11.95 -10.95 -2.04
CA PHE A 43 -10.52 -10.78 -1.79
C PHE A 43 -10.10 -11.03 -0.33
N GLY A 44 -11.06 -11.33 0.56
CA GLY A 44 -10.79 -11.53 1.98
C GLY A 44 -10.48 -10.22 2.71
N PHE A 45 -10.89 -9.09 2.16
CA PHE A 45 -10.72 -7.78 2.77
C PHE A 45 -11.94 -7.38 3.61
N GLU A 46 -11.73 -6.45 4.52
CA GLU A 46 -12.77 -5.94 5.40
C GLU A 46 -13.42 -4.71 4.77
N HIS A 47 -14.72 -4.50 5.02
CA HIS A 47 -15.37 -3.23 4.74
C HIS A 47 -16.31 -2.83 5.88
N ARG A 48 -16.52 -1.52 6.02
CA ARG A 48 -17.49 -0.91 6.93
C ARG A 48 -18.16 0.27 6.27
N THR A 49 -19.27 0.70 6.85
CA THR A 49 -19.93 1.95 6.48
C THR A 49 -19.87 2.86 7.68
N ALA A 50 -19.22 4.02 7.50
CA ALA A 50 -19.14 5.06 8.50
C ALA A 50 -20.57 5.55 8.87
N PRO A 51 -20.79 6.14 10.05
CA PRO A 51 -22.06 6.79 10.33
C PRO A 51 -22.24 8.07 9.50
N GLY A 52 -21.15 8.84 9.32
CA GLY A 52 -21.09 10.07 8.54
C GLY A 52 -20.08 9.95 7.40
N GLU A 53 -19.03 10.75 7.41
CA GLU A 53 -18.01 10.78 6.34
C GLU A 53 -16.92 9.72 6.57
N ALA A 54 -16.54 9.03 5.50
CA ALA A 54 -15.49 8.01 5.55
C ALA A 54 -14.14 8.60 6.01
N LYS A 55 -13.78 9.81 5.57
CA LYS A 55 -12.52 10.49 5.96
C LYS A 55 -12.40 10.68 7.48
N ALA A 56 -13.50 11.05 8.14
CA ALA A 56 -13.53 11.26 9.58
C ALA A 56 -13.48 9.93 10.36
N GLU A 57 -14.20 8.91 9.88
CA GLU A 57 -14.15 7.58 10.47
C GLU A 57 -12.76 6.96 10.35
N LEU A 58 -12.12 7.08 9.19
CA LEU A 58 -10.73 6.64 8.97
C LEU A 58 -9.75 7.37 9.89
N ALA A 59 -9.89 8.69 10.04
CA ALA A 59 -9.07 9.48 10.96
C ALA A 59 -9.22 9.01 12.41
N TYR A 60 -10.44 8.73 12.85
CA TYR A 60 -10.71 8.13 14.17
C TYR A 60 -10.03 6.77 14.33
N LEU A 61 -10.23 5.84 13.39
CA LEU A 61 -9.62 4.50 13.45
C LEU A 61 -8.09 4.54 13.47
N ASN A 62 -7.49 5.48 12.72
CA ASN A 62 -6.04 5.68 12.71
C ASN A 62 -5.55 6.26 14.03
N HIS A 63 -6.28 7.23 14.60
CA HIS A 63 -5.94 7.85 15.87
C HIS A 63 -5.93 6.85 17.03
N ILE A 64 -6.90 5.92 17.08
CA ILE A 64 -6.97 4.89 18.14
C ILE A 64 -6.09 3.66 17.86
N GLY A 65 -5.35 3.64 16.74
CA GLY A 65 -4.44 2.56 16.38
C GLY A 65 -5.12 1.27 15.92
N VAL A 66 -6.37 1.34 15.44
CA VAL A 66 -7.02 0.20 14.75
C VAL A 66 -6.41 0.01 13.36
N ILE A 67 -5.97 1.10 12.72
CA ILE A 67 -5.29 1.09 11.41
C ILE A 67 -4.00 1.91 11.48
N ASP A 68 -2.97 1.51 10.73
CA ASP A 68 -1.65 2.16 10.80
C ASP A 68 -1.55 3.44 9.96
N GLY A 69 -2.32 3.53 8.87
CA GLY A 69 -2.34 4.70 8.01
C GLY A 69 -3.54 4.71 7.07
N ILE A 70 -3.83 5.88 6.50
CA ILE A 70 -4.99 6.11 5.62
C ILE A 70 -4.47 6.41 4.22
N LEU A 71 -4.89 5.67 3.19
CA LEU A 71 -4.65 6.08 1.81
C LEU A 71 -5.76 7.04 1.37
N SER A 72 -5.38 8.21 0.89
CA SER A 72 -6.30 9.24 0.42
C SER A 72 -5.69 10.07 -0.70
N ASP A 73 -6.54 10.72 -1.50
CA ASP A 73 -6.12 11.60 -2.60
C ASP A 73 -5.58 12.94 -2.10
N ASP A 74 -6.02 13.34 -0.91
CA ASP A 74 -5.62 14.54 -0.19
C ASP A 74 -5.15 14.21 1.24
N VAL A 75 -4.92 15.26 2.03
CA VAL A 75 -4.42 15.15 3.41
C VAL A 75 -5.47 15.64 4.42
N ASP A 76 -6.74 15.70 4.02
CA ASP A 76 -7.79 16.29 4.85
C ASP A 76 -8.10 15.44 6.08
N ASN A 77 -7.72 14.16 6.07
CA ASN A 77 -7.78 13.30 7.25
C ASN A 77 -7.05 13.89 8.47
N PHE A 78 -6.01 14.73 8.27
CA PHE A 78 -5.35 15.41 9.39
C PHE A 78 -6.26 16.43 10.10
N LEU A 79 -7.19 17.07 9.37
CA LEU A 79 -8.17 17.98 9.99
C LEU A 79 -9.10 17.22 10.95
N PHE A 80 -9.35 15.94 10.67
CA PHE A 80 -10.15 15.04 11.49
C PHE A 80 -9.35 14.28 12.56
N GLY A 81 -8.02 14.47 12.63
CA GLY A 81 -7.18 13.90 13.69
C GLY A 81 -6.41 12.63 13.33
N ALA A 82 -6.27 12.31 12.05
CA ALA A 82 -5.38 11.25 11.60
C ALA A 82 -3.92 11.52 12.04
N THR A 83 -3.13 10.45 12.17
CA THR A 83 -1.71 10.50 12.50
C THR A 83 -0.83 10.14 11.31
N THR A 84 -1.31 9.32 10.36
CA THR A 84 -0.56 8.92 9.16
C THR A 84 -1.48 8.86 7.94
N VAL A 85 -1.10 9.60 6.90
CA VAL A 85 -1.79 9.63 5.59
C VAL A 85 -0.80 9.24 4.50
N ILE A 86 -1.19 8.29 3.68
CA ILE A 86 -0.50 7.90 2.45
C ILE A 86 -1.26 8.56 1.32
N ARG A 87 -0.53 9.23 0.44
CA ARG A 87 -1.13 9.82 -0.75
C ARG A 87 -1.33 8.74 -1.80
N ASN A 88 -2.52 8.68 -2.39
CA ASN A 88 -2.78 7.83 -3.55
C ASN A 88 -1.73 8.12 -4.64
N PRO A 89 -1.01 7.10 -5.15
CA PRO A 89 0.08 7.29 -6.11
C PRO A 89 -0.38 7.68 -7.52
N SER A 90 -1.67 7.57 -7.85
CA SER A 90 -2.17 7.80 -9.21
C SER A 90 -1.66 9.10 -9.84
N GLY A 91 -1.08 9.01 -11.04
CA GLY A 91 -0.61 10.15 -11.83
C GLY A 91 -1.74 11.10 -12.31
N LEU A 92 -3.00 10.68 -12.17
CA LEU A 92 -4.17 11.51 -12.46
C LEU A 92 -4.37 12.63 -11.42
N LEU A 93 -3.82 12.46 -10.21
CA LEU A 93 -3.92 13.46 -9.16
C LEU A 93 -2.92 14.60 -9.43
N SER A 94 -3.45 15.83 -9.54
CA SER A 94 -2.67 17.03 -9.86
C SER A 94 -1.47 17.26 -8.91
N GLY A 95 -1.59 16.84 -7.65
CA GLY A 95 -0.49 16.89 -6.68
C GLY A 95 0.72 16.06 -7.09
N ASN A 96 0.49 14.83 -7.57
CA ASN A 96 1.55 13.91 -7.96
C ASN A 96 2.28 14.36 -9.23
N ARG A 97 1.59 15.03 -10.16
CA ARG A 97 2.21 15.62 -11.36
C ARG A 97 3.27 16.67 -11.02
N SER A 98 3.06 17.41 -9.93
CA SER A 98 3.96 18.50 -9.52
C SER A 98 5.12 18.06 -8.63
N ASN A 99 4.95 16.96 -7.90
CA ASN A 99 5.96 16.40 -7.01
C ASN A 99 5.76 14.88 -6.93
N PRO A 100 6.18 14.13 -7.96
CA PRO A 100 5.98 12.68 -7.99
C PRO A 100 6.86 12.00 -6.93
N PRO A 101 6.40 10.89 -6.33
CA PRO A 101 7.27 10.06 -5.52
C PRO A 101 8.36 9.45 -6.40
N LEU A 102 9.58 9.36 -5.86
CA LEU A 102 10.73 8.78 -6.56
C LEU A 102 11.15 7.50 -5.85
N ASN A 103 11.59 6.52 -6.63
CA ASN A 103 12.19 5.30 -6.12
C ASN A 103 13.64 5.52 -5.67
N SER A 104 14.27 4.50 -5.10
CA SER A 104 15.67 4.57 -4.65
C SER A 104 16.71 4.90 -5.74
N ALA A 105 16.38 4.76 -7.04
CA ALA A 105 17.23 5.19 -8.15
C ALA A 105 17.00 6.65 -8.58
N GLY A 106 15.96 7.31 -8.04
CA GLY A 106 15.58 8.68 -8.38
C GLY A 106 14.60 8.78 -9.56
N ASN A 107 14.06 7.65 -10.03
CA ASN A 107 13.08 7.61 -11.12
C ASN A 107 11.65 7.63 -10.55
N VAL A 108 10.72 8.16 -11.32
CA VAL A 108 9.28 8.06 -11.02
C VAL A 108 8.82 6.65 -11.36
N ASP A 109 8.03 6.03 -10.49
CA ASP A 109 7.34 4.78 -10.79
C ASP A 109 5.94 4.77 -10.15
N GLU A 110 5.14 3.76 -10.48
CA GLU A 110 3.80 3.57 -9.91
C GLU A 110 3.80 2.80 -8.58
N LYS A 111 4.99 2.41 -8.11
CA LYS A 111 5.18 1.49 -6.98
C LYS A 111 5.46 2.26 -5.68
N HIS A 112 5.72 3.58 -5.75
CA HIS A 112 5.97 4.45 -4.60
C HIS A 112 4.82 5.43 -4.31
N SER A 113 4.71 5.84 -3.05
CA SER A 113 3.70 6.81 -2.59
C SER A 113 4.26 7.71 -1.49
N TRP A 114 3.81 8.96 -1.45
CA TRP A 114 4.15 9.85 -0.33
C TRP A 114 3.46 9.41 0.95
N VAL A 115 4.22 9.34 2.05
CA VAL A 115 3.70 9.07 3.39
C VAL A 115 3.92 10.30 4.25
N TYR A 116 2.83 10.88 4.75
CA TYR A 116 2.83 12.02 5.65
C TYR A 116 2.47 11.55 7.05
N LYS A 117 3.26 11.94 8.05
CA LYS A 117 2.92 11.73 9.46
C LYS A 117 2.69 13.06 10.14
N MET A 118 1.68 13.11 10.99
CA MET A 118 1.36 14.32 11.75
C MET A 118 2.53 14.72 12.68
N GLU A 119 3.26 13.76 13.21
CA GLU A 119 4.48 13.99 14.00
C GLU A 119 5.56 14.75 13.20
N ASP A 120 5.78 14.36 11.94
CA ASP A 120 6.74 15.02 11.06
C ASP A 120 6.25 16.44 10.71
N VAL A 121 4.95 16.61 10.42
CA VAL A 121 4.32 17.92 10.15
C VAL A 121 4.46 18.88 11.34
N MET A 122 4.31 18.36 12.57
CA MET A 122 4.41 19.15 13.81
C MET A 122 5.86 19.49 14.17
N SER A 123 6.80 18.58 13.93
CA SER A 123 8.20 18.75 14.32
C SER A 123 9.06 19.46 13.26
N HIS A 124 8.63 19.46 11.99
CA HIS A 124 9.39 20.07 10.91
C HIS A 124 9.55 21.60 11.14
N PRO A 125 10.78 22.15 11.15
CA PRO A 125 11.03 23.56 11.48
C PRO A 125 10.20 24.53 10.63
N ASP A 126 10.15 24.29 9.33
CA ASP A 126 9.45 25.16 8.39
C ASP A 126 7.93 25.01 8.44
N VAL A 127 7.41 23.83 8.80
CA VAL A 127 5.96 23.55 8.78
C VAL A 127 5.35 23.77 10.16
N GLY A 128 5.80 23.03 11.18
CA GLY A 128 5.42 23.19 12.59
C GLY A 128 3.93 23.48 12.81
N LEU A 129 3.06 22.74 12.14
CA LEU A 129 1.61 22.93 12.22
C LEU A 129 0.98 21.83 13.09
N THR A 130 0.07 22.23 13.96
CA THR A 130 -0.80 21.32 14.71
C THR A 130 -2.11 21.10 13.94
N ARG A 131 -2.95 20.17 14.42
CA ARG A 131 -4.33 20.01 13.93
C ARG A 131 -5.12 21.33 14.00
N GLY A 132 -5.00 22.07 15.11
CA GLY A 132 -5.66 23.37 15.26
C GLY A 132 -5.19 24.38 14.20
N GLY A 133 -3.89 24.38 13.89
CA GLY A 133 -3.33 25.17 12.80
C GLY A 133 -3.88 24.80 11.43
N LEU A 134 -3.95 23.50 11.10
CA LEU A 134 -4.50 23.00 9.84
C LEU A 134 -5.99 23.36 9.68
N ILE A 135 -6.79 23.20 10.75
CA ILE A 135 -8.21 23.59 10.75
C ILE A 135 -8.35 25.10 10.50
N LEU A 136 -7.53 25.93 11.15
CA LEU A 136 -7.58 27.38 10.93
C LEU A 136 -7.26 27.74 9.48
N ILE A 137 -6.31 27.03 8.85
CA ILE A 137 -6.00 27.22 7.43
C ILE A 137 -7.22 26.93 6.57
N GLY A 138 -7.91 25.81 6.79
CA GLY A 138 -9.14 25.46 6.07
C GLY A 138 -10.26 26.50 6.26
N LEU A 139 -10.41 27.04 7.48
CA LEU A 139 -11.40 28.09 7.76
C LEU A 139 -11.07 29.44 7.10
N LEU A 140 -9.78 29.73 6.89
CA LEU A 140 -9.33 31.01 6.34
C LEU A 140 -9.20 31.00 4.81
N SER A 141 -8.62 29.95 4.25
CA SER A 141 -8.31 29.86 2.82
C SER A 141 -9.29 28.97 2.04
N GLY A 142 -10.24 28.36 2.74
CA GLY A 142 -11.21 27.44 2.17
C GLY A 142 -10.84 25.97 2.42
N GLY A 143 -11.86 25.13 2.53
CA GLY A 143 -11.74 23.69 2.72
C GLY A 143 -13.00 22.94 2.28
N ASP A 144 -13.15 21.70 2.74
CA ASP A 144 -14.21 20.79 2.29
C ASP A 144 -15.64 21.26 2.58
N TYR A 145 -15.85 21.94 3.70
CA TYR A 145 -17.18 22.47 4.05
C TYR A 145 -17.47 23.84 3.43
N GLU A 146 -16.45 24.70 3.31
CA GLU A 146 -16.58 26.07 2.82
C GLU A 146 -15.41 26.44 1.92
N GLN A 147 -15.67 26.59 0.62
CA GLN A 147 -14.63 26.84 -0.39
C GLN A 147 -14.06 28.26 -0.32
N GLY A 148 -14.87 29.24 0.12
CA GLY A 148 -14.50 30.66 0.04
C GLY A 148 -13.61 31.16 1.18
N GLY A 149 -13.65 30.48 2.33
CA GLY A 149 -13.01 30.94 3.56
C GLY A 149 -13.23 32.43 3.82
N LEU A 150 -12.20 33.10 4.34
CA LEU A 150 -12.17 34.55 4.48
C LEU A 150 -11.67 35.18 3.17
N GLN A 151 -12.54 35.87 2.43
CA GLN A 151 -12.21 36.46 1.14
C GLN A 151 -10.92 37.32 1.18
N GLY A 152 -9.96 37.00 0.32
CA GLY A 152 -8.65 37.67 0.29
C GLY A 152 -7.63 37.14 1.28
N CYS A 153 -7.96 36.11 2.07
CA CYS A 153 -7.00 35.38 2.92
C CYS A 153 -6.38 34.20 2.16
N GLY A 154 -5.24 34.45 1.51
CA GLY A 154 -4.48 33.38 0.86
C GLY A 154 -3.76 32.45 1.85
N ILE A 155 -3.31 31.30 1.33
CA ILE A 155 -2.66 30.23 2.11
C ILE A 155 -1.47 30.71 2.94
N LYS A 156 -0.68 31.66 2.43
CA LYS A 156 0.49 32.22 3.15
C LYS A 156 0.08 32.92 4.43
N THR A 157 -0.93 33.79 4.36
CA THR A 157 -1.45 34.52 5.52
C THR A 157 -2.09 33.56 6.53
N ALA A 158 -2.87 32.59 6.04
CA ALA A 158 -3.50 31.59 6.88
C ALA A 158 -2.48 30.71 7.62
N PHE A 159 -1.44 30.26 6.91
CA PHE A 159 -0.32 29.51 7.45
C PHE A 159 0.41 30.29 8.55
N THR A 160 0.73 31.56 8.32
CA THR A 160 1.35 32.40 9.35
C THR A 160 0.46 32.58 10.56
N LEU A 161 -0.85 32.80 10.38
CA LEU A 161 -1.79 32.93 11.50
C LEU A 161 -1.89 31.63 12.31
N ALA A 162 -1.80 30.48 11.64
CA ALA A 162 -1.68 29.18 12.30
C ALA A 162 -0.39 29.09 13.13
N LYS A 163 0.78 29.44 12.55
CA LYS A 163 2.07 29.53 13.26
C LYS A 163 2.05 30.50 14.45
N CYS A 164 1.22 31.55 14.40
CA CYS A 164 1.02 32.47 15.51
C CYS A 164 0.23 31.87 16.70
N GLY A 165 -0.26 30.63 16.58
CA GLY A 165 -1.02 29.93 17.62
C GLY A 165 -2.52 30.26 17.63
N PHE A 166 -3.03 30.97 16.62
CA PHE A 166 -4.47 31.27 16.55
C PHE A 166 -5.29 30.00 16.33
N GLY A 167 -4.75 29.01 15.61
CA GLY A 167 -5.40 27.72 15.39
C GLY A 167 -5.51 26.90 16.67
N ASP A 168 -4.44 26.83 17.46
CA ASP A 168 -4.44 26.10 18.74
C ASP A 168 -5.39 26.72 19.76
N THR A 169 -5.38 28.05 19.88
CA THR A 169 -6.30 28.75 20.79
C THR A 169 -7.76 28.61 20.36
N LEU A 170 -8.04 28.57 19.06
CA LEU A 170 -9.37 28.28 18.51
C LEU A 170 -9.81 26.85 18.81
N TYR A 171 -8.94 25.87 18.51
CA TYR A 171 -9.18 24.45 18.76
C TYR A 171 -9.44 24.19 20.24
N ASN A 172 -8.58 24.72 21.12
CA ASN A 172 -8.73 24.59 22.56
C ASN A 172 -10.07 25.17 23.04
N ALA A 173 -10.45 26.36 22.57
CA ALA A 173 -11.73 26.94 22.93
C ALA A 173 -12.92 26.07 22.51
N ALA A 174 -12.85 25.43 21.34
CA ALA A 174 -13.90 24.57 20.81
C ALA A 174 -14.04 23.23 21.56
N ILE A 175 -12.96 22.67 22.12
CA ILE A 175 -13.03 21.43 22.90
C ILE A 175 -13.34 21.64 24.38
N THR A 176 -13.06 22.83 24.94
CA THR A 176 -13.27 23.11 26.38
C THR A 176 -14.60 23.78 26.71
N HIS A 177 -15.33 24.28 25.71
CA HIS A 177 -16.56 25.05 25.90
C HIS A 177 -17.71 24.49 25.07
N PRO A 178 -18.95 24.64 25.56
CA PRO A 178 -20.12 24.20 24.82
C PRO A 178 -20.34 25.06 23.56
N PRO A 179 -20.88 24.49 22.46
CA PRO A 179 -21.07 25.18 21.18
C PRO A 179 -21.78 26.53 21.27
N GLU A 180 -22.78 26.67 22.14
CA GLU A 180 -23.60 27.88 22.28
C GLU A 180 -22.81 29.06 22.85
N GLU A 181 -21.75 28.79 23.62
CA GLU A 181 -20.88 29.82 24.21
C GLU A 181 -19.74 30.24 23.28
N LEU A 182 -19.39 29.43 22.26
CA LEU A 182 -18.23 29.67 21.40
C LEU A 182 -18.25 31.07 20.75
N PRO A 183 -19.38 31.56 20.18
CA PRO A 183 -19.40 32.89 19.59
C PRO A 183 -19.01 33.99 20.59
N LEU A 184 -19.38 33.89 21.87
CA LEU A 184 -19.01 34.89 22.87
C LEU A 184 -17.54 34.75 23.28
N ARG A 185 -17.07 33.53 23.52
CA ARG A 185 -15.67 33.25 23.93
C ARG A 185 -14.65 33.67 22.87
N LEU A 186 -15.02 33.57 21.60
CA LEU A 186 -14.17 33.94 20.47
C LEU A 186 -14.08 35.46 20.25
N GLU A 187 -14.74 36.32 21.04
CA GLU A 187 -14.65 37.77 20.87
C GLU A 187 -13.23 38.30 21.10
N ASN A 188 -12.59 37.88 22.19
CA ASN A 188 -11.19 38.24 22.47
C ASN A 188 -10.23 37.62 21.45
N TRP A 189 -10.48 36.38 21.03
CA TRP A 189 -9.69 35.71 19.99
C TRP A 189 -9.74 36.48 18.67
N ARG A 190 -10.95 36.87 18.21
CA ARG A 190 -11.13 37.72 17.03
C ARG A 190 -10.42 39.05 17.18
N HIS A 191 -10.52 39.70 18.35
CA HIS A 191 -9.85 40.97 18.58
C HIS A 191 -8.33 40.86 18.39
N LYS A 192 -7.71 39.84 19.00
CA LYS A 192 -6.27 39.56 18.86
C LYS A 192 -5.90 39.25 17.41
N MET A 193 -6.70 38.45 16.71
CA MET A 193 -6.47 38.10 15.31
C MET A 193 -6.56 39.33 14.40
N ARG A 194 -7.59 40.18 14.56
CA ARG A 194 -7.70 41.46 13.84
C ARG A 194 -6.52 42.37 14.10
N HIS A 195 -6.10 42.47 15.36
CA HIS A 195 -4.93 43.27 15.72
C HIS A 195 -3.68 42.77 14.99
N GLU A 196 -3.43 41.46 15.00
CA GLU A 196 -2.28 40.88 14.29
C GLU A 196 -2.36 41.11 12.78
N ILE A 197 -3.51 40.84 12.15
CA ILE A 197 -3.69 41.03 10.69
C ILE A 197 -3.52 42.50 10.28
N SER A 198 -3.97 43.44 11.12
CA SER A 198 -3.91 44.87 10.82
C SER A 198 -2.55 45.51 11.09
N THR A 199 -1.80 45.00 12.06
CA THR A 199 -0.54 45.62 12.51
C THR A 199 0.71 44.84 12.12
N ASP A 200 0.57 43.55 11.86
CA ASP A 200 1.67 42.57 11.74
C ASP A 200 2.66 42.73 12.90
N SER A 201 2.13 42.71 14.13
CA SER A 201 2.90 43.08 15.32
C SER A 201 4.10 42.17 15.56
N ARG A 202 4.01 40.92 15.11
CA ARG A 202 5.10 39.94 15.19
C ARG A 202 6.02 39.95 13.98
N GLY A 203 5.64 40.66 12.91
CA GLY A 203 6.40 40.72 11.65
C GLY A 203 6.46 39.41 10.89
N LEU A 204 5.55 38.46 11.18
CA LEU A 204 5.56 37.12 10.60
C LEU A 204 4.69 37.03 9.35
N ILE A 205 3.70 37.93 9.19
CA ILE A 205 2.80 37.92 8.02
C ILE A 205 3.49 38.55 6.82
N GLY A 206 4.35 39.54 7.05
CA GLY A 206 5.11 40.25 6.01
C GLY A 206 4.33 41.37 5.34
N GLN A 207 3.03 41.49 5.63
CA GLN A 207 2.19 42.60 5.15
C GLN A 207 1.05 42.90 6.12
N LYS A 208 0.81 44.20 6.34
CA LYS A 208 -0.35 44.70 7.08
C LYS A 208 -1.57 44.73 6.19
N SER A 209 -2.66 44.11 6.64
CA SER A 209 -3.90 44.01 5.86
C SER A 209 -5.13 44.48 6.66
N PRO A 210 -5.29 45.79 6.93
CA PRO A 210 -6.45 46.31 7.66
C PRO A 210 -7.79 45.99 6.99
N ALA A 211 -7.82 45.87 5.66
CA ALA A 211 -9.01 45.45 4.92
C ALA A 211 -9.44 44.03 5.28
N LEU A 212 -8.48 43.09 5.31
CA LEU A 212 -8.72 41.69 5.70
C LEU A 212 -9.15 41.60 7.18
N ALA A 213 -8.53 42.39 8.06
CA ALA A 213 -8.91 42.44 9.48
C ALA A 213 -10.38 42.85 9.68
N LYS A 214 -10.94 43.71 8.81
CA LYS A 214 -12.37 44.09 8.87
C LYS A 214 -13.31 42.95 8.50
N LEU A 215 -12.86 41.99 7.69
CA LEU A 215 -13.65 40.83 7.25
C LEU A 215 -13.80 39.77 8.35
N VAL A 216 -12.91 39.76 9.35
CA VAL A 216 -13.07 38.93 10.55
C VAL A 216 -14.24 39.47 11.37
N THR A 217 -15.49 39.25 10.97
CA THR A 217 -16.68 39.81 11.65
C THR A 217 -17.04 38.97 12.89
N ARG A 218 -18.16 39.30 13.56
CA ARG A 218 -18.70 38.44 14.63
C ARG A 218 -19.18 37.07 14.13
N ALA A 219 -19.47 36.94 12.84
CA ALA A 219 -19.87 35.68 12.21
C ALA A 219 -18.70 34.73 11.93
N PHE A 220 -17.46 35.23 11.98
CA PHE A 220 -16.26 34.41 11.76
C PHE A 220 -15.66 33.89 13.09
N PRO A 221 -15.16 32.65 13.14
CA PRO A 221 -15.39 31.59 12.16
C PRO A 221 -16.83 31.08 12.24
N ASN A 222 -17.30 30.42 11.18
CA ASN A 222 -18.53 29.65 11.26
C ASN A 222 -18.31 28.50 12.25
N THR A 223 -18.98 28.57 13.41
CA THR A 223 -18.80 27.61 14.51
C THR A 223 -19.28 26.21 14.15
N ASP A 224 -20.30 26.10 13.30
CA ASP A 224 -20.82 24.79 12.88
C ASP A 224 -19.78 24.08 12.01
N ILE A 225 -19.15 24.81 11.08
CA ILE A 225 -18.05 24.29 10.24
C ILE A 225 -16.84 23.90 11.09
N LEU A 226 -16.47 24.75 12.05
CA LEU A 226 -15.40 24.43 13.00
C LEU A 226 -15.68 23.12 13.73
N LEU A 227 -16.92 22.94 14.22
CA LEU A 227 -17.32 21.75 14.96
C LEU A 227 -17.40 20.52 14.06
N SER A 228 -17.72 20.64 12.76
CA SER A 228 -17.64 19.53 11.81
C SER A 228 -16.24 18.92 11.70
N TYR A 229 -15.18 19.73 11.81
CA TYR A 229 -13.81 19.22 11.84
C TYR A 229 -13.39 18.68 13.22
N ILE A 230 -13.82 19.34 14.30
CA ILE A 230 -13.35 19.04 15.66
C ILE A 230 -14.08 17.82 16.25
N ASN A 231 -15.41 17.79 16.11
CA ASN A 231 -16.30 16.75 16.62
C ASN A 231 -17.11 16.12 15.48
N PRO A 232 -16.45 15.47 14.50
CA PRO A 232 -17.13 14.85 13.38
C PRO A 232 -18.03 13.68 13.82
N ILE A 233 -19.02 13.36 12.99
CA ILE A 233 -19.85 12.17 13.18
C ILE A 233 -19.03 10.92 12.81
N THR A 234 -18.67 10.14 13.83
CA THR A 234 -17.92 8.89 13.77
C THR A 234 -18.62 7.82 14.60
N SER A 235 -18.16 6.58 14.53
CA SER A 235 -18.71 5.51 15.37
C SER A 235 -18.55 5.79 16.87
N GLU A 236 -17.46 6.45 17.27
CA GLU A 236 -17.25 6.91 18.65
C GLU A 236 -18.28 7.96 19.09
N THR A 237 -18.44 9.04 18.32
CA THR A 237 -19.37 10.12 18.69
C THR A 237 -20.83 9.67 18.62
N MET A 238 -21.09 8.57 17.91
CA MET A 238 -22.37 7.86 17.88
C MET A 238 -22.58 6.86 19.02
N GLY A 239 -21.63 6.73 19.95
CA GLY A 239 -21.72 5.83 21.12
C GLY A 239 -21.47 4.35 20.80
N LYS A 240 -20.77 4.06 19.69
CA LYS A 240 -20.41 2.71 19.24
C LYS A 240 -18.90 2.64 18.91
N PRO A 241 -18.02 2.89 19.89
CA PRO A 241 -16.57 2.86 19.64
C PRO A 241 -16.11 1.45 19.24
N TYR A 242 -15.01 1.39 18.47
CA TYR A 242 -14.44 0.11 18.05
C TYR A 242 -13.75 -0.59 19.22
N SER A 243 -13.92 -1.90 19.28
CA SER A 243 -13.28 -2.81 20.22
C SER A 243 -12.27 -3.71 19.52
N PRO A 244 -11.22 -4.16 20.23
CA PRO A 244 -10.30 -5.17 19.70
C PRO A 244 -11.07 -6.42 19.25
N GLY A 245 -10.91 -6.81 17.97
CA GLY A 245 -11.60 -7.95 17.38
C GLY A 245 -12.82 -7.60 16.51
N ASP A 246 -13.29 -6.35 16.53
CA ASP A 246 -14.35 -5.89 15.62
C ASP A 246 -13.94 -6.01 14.15
N ILE A 247 -12.63 -5.96 13.87
CA ILE A 247 -12.05 -6.10 12.53
C ILE A 247 -11.21 -7.37 12.47
N GLN A 248 -11.51 -8.24 11.52
CA GLN A 248 -10.83 -9.52 11.35
C GLN A 248 -9.77 -9.44 10.26
N TRP A 249 -8.50 -9.40 10.68
CA TRP A 249 -7.35 -9.33 9.77
C TRP A 249 -6.89 -10.68 9.23
N ASN A 250 -7.61 -11.76 9.53
CA ASN A 250 -7.24 -13.14 9.24
C ASN A 250 -8.15 -13.78 8.17
N LYS A 251 -8.85 -13.01 7.35
CA LYS A 251 -9.56 -13.54 6.17
C LYS A 251 -8.60 -13.64 5.00
N GLU A 252 -8.68 -14.71 4.22
CA GLU A 252 -7.91 -14.92 2.98
C GLU A 252 -8.83 -14.77 1.76
N PRO A 253 -8.27 -14.49 0.56
CA PRO A 253 -9.06 -14.43 -0.66
C PRO A 253 -9.67 -15.79 -0.99
N ASP A 254 -10.94 -15.78 -1.36
CA ASP A 254 -11.67 -16.95 -1.86
C ASP A 254 -11.56 -17.00 -3.39
N ILE A 255 -10.67 -17.86 -3.89
CA ILE A 255 -10.34 -17.98 -5.31
C ILE A 255 -11.58 -18.38 -6.13
N SER A 256 -12.39 -19.30 -5.61
CA SER A 256 -13.61 -19.77 -6.29
C SER A 256 -14.65 -18.66 -6.36
N LYS A 257 -14.84 -17.90 -5.28
CA LYS A 257 -15.74 -16.74 -5.26
C LYS A 257 -15.24 -15.65 -6.20
N LEU A 258 -13.93 -15.37 -6.23
CA LEU A 258 -13.35 -14.40 -7.16
C LEU A 258 -13.64 -14.77 -8.61
N ALA A 259 -13.45 -16.04 -9.00
CA ALA A 259 -13.73 -16.49 -10.35
C ALA A 259 -15.22 -16.35 -10.72
N LEU A 260 -16.11 -16.72 -9.79
CA LEU A 260 -17.57 -16.52 -9.96
C LEU A 260 -17.92 -15.05 -10.16
N MET A 261 -17.29 -14.16 -9.41
CA MET A 261 -17.53 -12.71 -9.50
C MET A 261 -17.00 -12.13 -10.81
N CYS A 262 -15.84 -12.59 -11.28
CA CYS A 262 -15.32 -12.24 -12.60
C CYS A 262 -16.33 -12.61 -13.70
N GLU A 263 -16.85 -13.84 -13.63
CA GLU A 263 -17.88 -14.31 -14.57
C GLU A 263 -19.18 -13.52 -14.48
N HIS A 264 -19.60 -13.10 -13.30
CA HIS A 264 -20.85 -12.36 -13.14
C HIS A 264 -20.75 -10.91 -13.61
N PHE A 265 -19.72 -10.17 -13.17
CA PHE A 265 -19.66 -8.72 -13.30
C PHE A 265 -18.93 -8.21 -14.53
N PHE A 266 -18.01 -8.99 -15.12
CA PHE A 266 -17.15 -8.49 -16.20
C PHE A 266 -17.56 -9.07 -17.55
N GLU A 267 -17.48 -8.25 -18.60
CA GLU A 267 -17.82 -8.67 -19.96
C GLU A 267 -16.88 -9.74 -20.49
N TRP A 268 -15.61 -9.68 -20.11
CA TRP A 268 -14.57 -10.67 -20.41
C TRP A 268 -14.63 -11.93 -19.53
N GLY A 269 -15.63 -12.06 -18.64
CA GLY A 269 -15.72 -13.12 -17.63
C GLY A 269 -15.99 -14.54 -18.14
N TYR A 270 -15.41 -14.98 -19.26
CA TYR A 270 -15.45 -16.38 -19.71
C TYR A 270 -14.22 -17.15 -19.21
N LYS A 271 -14.31 -18.49 -19.21
CA LYS A 271 -13.36 -19.37 -18.52
C LYS A 271 -11.89 -19.09 -18.85
N GLU A 272 -11.54 -19.04 -20.12
CA GLU A 272 -10.15 -18.89 -20.57
C GLU A 272 -9.56 -17.52 -20.18
N ALA A 273 -10.33 -16.43 -20.33
CA ALA A 273 -9.90 -15.09 -19.94
C ALA A 273 -9.73 -14.95 -18.42
N ILE A 274 -10.63 -15.54 -17.62
CA ILE A 274 -10.50 -15.56 -16.16
C ILE A 274 -9.20 -16.25 -15.76
N LEU A 275 -8.90 -17.43 -16.31
CA LEU A 275 -7.69 -18.17 -15.96
C LEU A 275 -6.41 -17.45 -16.43
N LYS A 276 -6.44 -16.81 -17.62
CA LYS A 276 -5.34 -15.97 -18.12
C LYS A 276 -5.07 -14.78 -17.18
N ARG A 277 -6.10 -14.01 -16.83
CA ARG A 277 -5.96 -12.86 -15.92
C ARG A 277 -5.58 -13.27 -14.50
N PHE A 278 -6.05 -14.42 -14.03
CA PHE A 278 -5.62 -14.93 -12.73
C PHE A 278 -4.13 -15.27 -12.74
N ARG A 279 -3.64 -15.83 -13.85
CA ARG A 279 -2.22 -16.11 -14.07
C ARG A 279 -1.35 -14.86 -14.02
N ASN A 280 -1.75 -13.82 -14.73
CA ASN A 280 -0.93 -12.60 -14.90
C ASN A 280 -1.06 -11.64 -13.70
N VAL A 281 -2.26 -11.49 -13.14
CA VAL A 281 -2.55 -10.42 -12.17
C VAL A 281 -2.74 -10.94 -10.74
N ILE A 282 -3.36 -12.11 -10.56
CA ILE A 282 -3.86 -12.56 -9.24
C ILE A 282 -2.88 -13.48 -8.51
N TRP A 283 -2.22 -14.42 -9.20
CA TRP A 283 -1.39 -15.44 -8.56
C TRP A 283 -0.24 -14.89 -7.74
N ASP A 284 0.45 -13.86 -8.22
CA ASP A 284 1.52 -13.19 -7.46
C ASP A 284 1.04 -12.75 -6.06
N SER A 285 -0.12 -12.08 -6.03
CA SER A 285 -0.73 -11.60 -4.79
C SER A 285 -1.26 -12.74 -3.90
N VAL A 286 -1.84 -13.78 -4.51
CA VAL A 286 -2.32 -14.97 -3.78
C VAL A 286 -1.15 -15.72 -3.13
N VAL A 287 -0.01 -15.87 -3.81
CA VAL A 287 1.20 -16.49 -3.24
C VAL A 287 1.67 -15.71 -2.02
N GLN A 288 1.69 -14.37 -2.08
CA GLN A 288 2.06 -13.53 -0.94
C GLN A 288 1.09 -13.75 0.25
N ARG A 289 -0.21 -13.86 -0.01
CA ARG A 289 -1.24 -14.17 1.01
C ARG A 289 -1.07 -15.58 1.60
N ILE A 290 -0.71 -16.57 0.78
CA ILE A 290 -0.43 -17.96 1.20
C ILE A 290 0.80 -18.00 2.12
N LEU A 291 1.89 -17.31 1.75
CA LEU A 291 3.08 -17.18 2.60
C LEU A 291 2.73 -16.56 3.96
N ARG A 292 1.93 -15.49 3.96
CA ARG A 292 1.44 -14.87 5.20
C ARG A 292 0.61 -15.85 6.03
N ARG A 293 -0.29 -16.60 5.41
CA ARG A 293 -1.13 -17.59 6.10
C ARG A 293 -0.30 -18.68 6.77
N ALA A 294 0.70 -19.20 6.08
CA ALA A 294 1.62 -20.20 6.65
C ALA A 294 2.25 -19.67 7.95
N VAL A 295 2.72 -18.42 7.96
CA VAL A 295 3.26 -17.78 9.18
C VAL A 295 2.21 -17.66 10.30
N LEU A 296 0.97 -17.28 9.97
CA LEU A 296 -0.10 -17.16 10.96
C LEU A 296 -0.46 -18.50 11.61
N ASP A 297 -0.46 -19.60 10.85
CA ASP A 297 -0.70 -20.93 11.39
C ASP A 297 0.45 -21.38 12.31
N LEU A 298 1.70 -21.05 11.96
CA LEU A 298 2.86 -21.30 12.83
C LEU A 298 2.76 -20.53 14.15
N ASP A 299 2.41 -19.25 14.10
CA ASP A 299 2.26 -18.42 15.30
C ASP A 299 1.14 -18.94 16.20
N GLN A 300 0.02 -19.39 15.62
CA GLN A 300 -1.06 -20.04 16.37
C GLN A 300 -0.60 -21.35 17.03
N SER A 301 0.21 -22.16 16.33
CA SER A 301 0.76 -23.40 16.88
C SER A 301 1.74 -23.18 18.03
N ARG A 302 2.39 -22.01 18.09
CA ARG A 302 3.38 -21.63 19.11
C ARG A 302 2.77 -20.99 20.37
N GLN A 303 1.52 -20.56 20.33
CA GLN A 303 0.85 -19.92 21.47
C GLN A 303 0.55 -20.94 22.59
N PRO A 304 1.10 -20.79 23.80
CA PRO A 304 0.84 -21.68 24.93
C PRO A 304 -0.56 -21.39 25.52
N GLY A 305 -1.60 -22.00 24.96
CA GLY A 305 -2.97 -21.85 25.47
C GLY A 305 -4.12 -22.38 24.62
N GLY A 306 -3.87 -22.88 23.40
CA GLY A 306 -4.91 -23.53 22.59
C GLY A 306 -5.30 -24.91 23.13
N THR A 307 -6.60 -25.16 23.28
CA THR A 307 -7.21 -26.42 23.73
C THR A 307 -6.57 -27.69 23.12
N PRO A 308 -6.30 -28.75 23.92
CA PRO A 308 -5.70 -29.98 23.43
C PRO A 308 -6.76 -30.83 22.70
N SER A 309 -6.91 -30.66 21.39
CA SER A 309 -7.54 -31.70 20.58
C SER A 309 -6.53 -32.81 20.33
N GLN A 310 -6.77 -33.93 21.02
CA GLN A 310 -6.06 -35.22 20.97
C GLN A 310 -4.65 -35.25 21.55
N GLN A 311 -4.56 -35.74 22.79
CA GLN A 311 -3.36 -36.35 23.35
C GLN A 311 -2.83 -37.42 22.38
N GLN A 312 -1.78 -37.09 21.62
CA GLN A 312 -0.90 -38.12 21.10
C GLN A 312 -0.07 -38.64 22.28
N LEU A 313 -0.28 -39.91 22.62
CA LEU A 313 0.61 -40.66 23.51
C LEU A 313 2.05 -40.55 23.01
N PRO A 314 3.06 -40.40 23.90
CA PRO A 314 4.45 -40.29 23.50
C PRO A 314 4.87 -41.59 22.80
N LYS A 315 5.09 -41.51 21.48
CA LYS A 315 5.74 -42.57 20.71
C LYS A 315 7.25 -42.40 20.85
N THR A 316 7.92 -43.50 21.15
CA THR A 316 9.38 -43.58 21.22
C THR A 316 9.97 -43.19 19.85
N PRO A 317 10.99 -42.30 19.77
CA PRO A 317 11.48 -41.82 18.48
C PRO A 317 12.06 -42.97 17.66
N GLY A 318 11.41 -43.25 16.53
CA GLY A 318 11.91 -44.21 15.55
C GLY A 318 13.10 -43.61 14.80
N ARG A 319 14.08 -44.43 14.42
CA ARG A 319 15.29 -44.03 13.67
C ARG A 319 15.02 -43.35 12.32
N SER A 320 13.76 -43.26 11.89
CA SER A 320 13.27 -42.57 10.68
C SER A 320 12.86 -41.11 10.91
N GLU A 321 12.74 -40.62 12.16
CA GLU A 321 12.25 -39.26 12.47
C GLU A 321 13.35 -38.21 12.62
N ARG A 322 14.59 -38.51 12.19
CA ARG A 322 15.68 -37.50 12.16
C ARG A 322 15.66 -36.61 10.91
N GLY A 323 14.60 -36.64 10.11
CA GLY A 323 14.53 -35.92 8.83
C GLY A 323 13.27 -35.09 8.57
N SER A 324 12.33 -34.98 9.52
CA SER A 324 11.08 -34.23 9.31
C SER A 324 10.81 -33.33 10.52
N ALA A 325 11.45 -32.17 10.53
CA ALA A 325 11.25 -31.14 11.53
C ALA A 325 11.00 -29.77 10.88
N ASP A 326 10.38 -29.75 9.70
CA ASP A 326 9.90 -28.50 9.11
C ASP A 326 8.36 -28.50 9.10
N PRO A 327 7.70 -27.99 10.16
CA PRO A 327 6.26 -27.74 10.15
C PRO A 327 5.88 -26.54 9.25
N CYS A 328 6.83 -26.02 8.48
CA CYS A 328 6.79 -24.74 7.79
C CYS A 328 6.82 -24.97 6.28
N GLY A 329 5.80 -24.49 5.56
CA GLY A 329 5.73 -24.59 4.11
C GLY A 329 4.36 -24.21 3.56
N THR A 330 4.11 -24.56 2.30
CA THR A 330 2.88 -24.25 1.56
C THR A 330 2.06 -25.51 1.18
N PRO A 331 1.56 -26.29 2.16
CA PRO A 331 0.86 -27.55 1.88
C PRO A 331 -0.52 -27.31 1.25
N SER A 332 -0.92 -28.18 0.33
CA SER A 332 -2.18 -28.05 -0.42
C SER A 332 -3.40 -27.99 0.51
N LYS A 333 -3.41 -28.78 1.58
CA LYS A 333 -4.48 -28.77 2.60
C LYS A 333 -4.74 -27.39 3.19
N MET A 334 -3.68 -26.63 3.45
CA MET A 334 -3.81 -25.28 4.02
C MET A 334 -4.45 -24.34 3.00
N ILE A 335 -4.01 -24.42 1.74
CA ILE A 335 -4.55 -23.61 0.65
C ILE A 335 -6.04 -23.90 0.47
N THR A 336 -6.45 -25.16 0.34
CA THR A 336 -7.87 -25.52 0.21
C THR A 336 -8.70 -25.08 1.42
N LYS A 337 -8.16 -25.16 2.64
CA LYS A 337 -8.88 -24.78 3.86
C LYS A 337 -9.18 -23.28 3.95
N TYR A 338 -8.25 -22.43 3.52
CA TYR A 338 -8.37 -20.97 3.72
C TYR A 338 -8.72 -20.18 2.47
N PHE A 339 -8.38 -20.68 1.27
CA PHE A 339 -8.48 -19.93 0.01
C PHE A 339 -9.67 -20.37 -0.88
N SER A 340 -10.56 -21.21 -0.35
CA SER A 340 -11.86 -21.49 -0.95
C SER A 340 -12.87 -21.87 0.13
N THR A 341 -14.09 -21.40 -0.01
CA THR A 341 -15.21 -21.80 0.85
C THR A 341 -15.92 -23.06 0.33
N MET A 342 -15.63 -23.50 -0.90
CA MET A 342 -16.19 -24.71 -1.47
C MET A 342 -15.36 -25.93 -1.04
N ASN A 343 -16.01 -26.92 -0.43
CA ASN A 343 -15.36 -28.17 -0.04
C ASN A 343 -14.94 -28.95 -1.30
N ILE A 344 -13.71 -28.73 -1.78
CA ILE A 344 -13.11 -29.58 -2.81
C ILE A 344 -12.78 -30.92 -2.17
N THR A 345 -13.39 -31.99 -2.69
CA THR A 345 -12.98 -33.35 -2.34
C THR A 345 -11.72 -33.65 -3.15
N LEU A 346 -10.54 -33.41 -2.55
CA LEU A 346 -9.27 -33.84 -3.14
C LEU A 346 -9.31 -35.37 -3.36
N PRO A 347 -8.78 -35.89 -4.47
CA PRO A 347 -8.70 -37.33 -4.71
C PRO A 347 -8.04 -38.04 -3.51
N GLN A 348 -8.66 -39.10 -3.00
CA GLN A 348 -8.22 -39.85 -1.81
C GLN A 348 -6.86 -40.60 -1.95
N HIS A 349 -6.06 -40.30 -2.98
CA HIS A 349 -4.90 -41.11 -3.38
C HIS A 349 -3.55 -40.37 -3.50
N SER A 350 -3.48 -39.05 -3.32
CA SER A 350 -2.19 -38.34 -3.19
C SER A 350 -1.90 -38.01 -1.73
N ASP A 351 -0.65 -38.15 -1.30
CA ASP A 351 -0.22 -37.70 0.02
C ASP A 351 -0.25 -36.16 0.00
N PRO A 352 -1.17 -35.51 0.73
CA PRO A 352 -1.38 -34.06 0.65
C PRO A 352 -0.20 -33.21 1.17
N ASP A 353 0.84 -33.85 1.73
CA ASP A 353 2.12 -33.22 2.08
C ASP A 353 3.11 -33.18 0.88
N GLU A 354 2.80 -33.83 -0.25
CA GLU A 354 3.68 -33.92 -1.43
C GLU A 354 3.51 -32.78 -2.46
N GLU A 355 2.33 -32.15 -2.57
CA GLU A 355 2.06 -31.11 -3.58
C GLU A 355 2.25 -29.69 -3.02
N ARG A 356 3.50 -29.32 -2.75
CA ARG A 356 3.85 -27.95 -2.33
C ARG A 356 3.65 -26.96 -3.48
N LEU A 357 3.08 -25.79 -3.17
CA LEU A 357 2.90 -24.71 -4.15
C LEU A 357 4.26 -24.17 -4.63
N ILE A 358 5.19 -23.96 -3.71
CA ILE A 358 6.53 -23.43 -4.02
C ILE A 358 7.47 -24.60 -4.26
N VAL A 359 7.99 -24.68 -5.49
CA VAL A 359 8.80 -25.81 -5.95
C VAL A 359 10.29 -25.54 -5.78
N ASN A 360 10.74 -24.33 -6.15
CA ASN A 360 12.16 -24.01 -6.21
C ASN A 360 12.42 -22.48 -6.12
N ILE A 361 13.69 -22.11 -5.86
CA ILE A 361 14.20 -20.73 -5.91
C ILE A 361 15.25 -20.65 -7.02
N HIS A 362 15.09 -19.72 -7.96
CA HIS A 362 15.97 -19.60 -9.14
C HIS A 362 17.06 -18.54 -8.98
N SER A 363 16.71 -17.40 -8.41
CA SER A 363 17.60 -16.24 -8.30
C SER A 363 17.17 -15.29 -7.20
N THR A 364 18.00 -14.28 -6.93
CA THR A 364 17.71 -13.17 -6.01
C THR A 364 17.85 -11.84 -6.73
N ARG A 365 17.10 -10.82 -6.33
CA ARG A 365 17.32 -9.43 -6.74
C ARG A 365 17.14 -8.46 -5.57
N THR A 366 17.66 -7.24 -5.76
CA THR A 366 17.39 -6.05 -4.93
C THR A 366 17.04 -4.94 -5.90
N HIS A 367 15.76 -4.66 -6.09
CA HIS A 367 15.28 -3.78 -7.16
C HIS A 367 15.01 -2.36 -6.65
N ALA A 368 15.16 -1.36 -7.53
CA ALA A 368 14.92 0.04 -7.17
C ALA A 368 13.44 0.29 -6.80
N SER A 369 12.51 -0.41 -7.49
CA SER A 369 11.07 -0.31 -7.25
C SER A 369 10.60 -0.81 -5.88
N THR A 370 11.48 -1.47 -5.11
CA THR A 370 11.21 -1.97 -3.77
C THR A 370 12.18 -1.40 -2.75
N ASP A 371 12.84 -0.28 -3.08
CA ASP A 371 13.87 0.37 -2.26
C ASP A 371 14.99 -0.58 -1.81
N GLY A 372 15.39 -1.49 -2.70
CA GLY A 372 16.45 -2.46 -2.43
C GLY A 372 16.03 -3.61 -1.52
N LEU A 373 14.73 -3.85 -1.34
CA LEU A 373 14.24 -5.04 -0.64
C LEU A 373 14.76 -6.31 -1.32
N LEU A 374 15.34 -7.22 -0.54
CA LEU A 374 15.80 -8.50 -1.06
C LEU A 374 14.61 -9.38 -1.43
N GLU A 375 14.59 -9.89 -2.66
CA GLU A 375 13.55 -10.74 -3.22
C GLU A 375 14.14 -12.05 -3.78
N TYR A 376 13.38 -13.14 -3.70
CA TYR A 376 13.66 -14.41 -4.35
C TYR A 376 12.73 -14.63 -5.54
N ARG A 377 13.27 -15.17 -6.66
CA ARG A 377 12.48 -15.63 -7.81
C ARG A 377 12.02 -17.05 -7.55
N LEU A 378 10.78 -17.21 -7.10
CA LEU A 378 10.17 -18.50 -6.79
C LEU A 378 9.61 -19.13 -8.06
N GLU A 379 9.73 -20.45 -8.18
CA GLU A 379 8.95 -21.26 -9.10
C GLU A 379 7.72 -21.82 -8.37
N ILE A 380 6.53 -21.54 -8.91
CA ILE A 380 5.27 -22.00 -8.34
C ILE A 380 4.56 -22.96 -9.28
N ALA A 381 3.93 -23.99 -8.70
CA ALA A 381 3.08 -24.94 -9.41
C ALA A 381 1.59 -24.57 -9.20
N PRO A 382 0.94 -23.86 -10.15
CA PRO A 382 -0.36 -23.24 -9.90
C PRO A 382 -1.55 -24.20 -10.03
N ALA A 383 -1.33 -25.48 -10.33
CA ALA A 383 -2.39 -26.44 -10.65
C ALA A 383 -3.53 -26.47 -9.62
N GLN A 384 -3.22 -26.41 -8.33
CA GLN A 384 -4.23 -26.32 -7.28
C GLN A 384 -5.03 -25.01 -7.33
N LEU A 385 -4.36 -23.87 -7.58
CA LEU A 385 -5.00 -22.56 -7.69
C LEU A 385 -5.92 -22.49 -8.91
N VAL A 386 -5.48 -23.06 -10.04
CA VAL A 386 -6.28 -23.19 -11.26
C VAL A 386 -7.52 -24.03 -11.00
N GLN A 387 -7.38 -25.19 -10.35
CA GLN A 387 -8.52 -26.01 -9.97
C GLN A 387 -9.51 -25.23 -9.10
N LEU A 388 -9.05 -24.52 -8.06
CA LEU A 388 -9.91 -23.71 -7.20
C LEU A 388 -10.68 -22.63 -7.98
N ALA A 389 -10.02 -21.99 -8.95
CA ALA A 389 -10.67 -21.01 -9.83
C ALA A 389 -11.71 -21.67 -10.75
N GLU A 390 -11.37 -22.78 -11.41
CA GLU A 390 -12.29 -23.51 -12.29
C GLU A 390 -13.56 -23.98 -11.58
N HIS A 391 -13.47 -24.39 -10.31
CA HIS A 391 -14.64 -24.76 -9.51
C HIS A 391 -15.60 -23.59 -9.24
N GLY A 392 -15.10 -22.35 -9.29
CA GLY A 392 -15.92 -21.15 -9.14
C GLY A 392 -16.66 -20.76 -10.42
N ILE A 393 -16.19 -21.20 -11.58
CA ILE A 393 -16.72 -20.84 -12.90
C ILE A 393 -17.94 -21.72 -13.20
N GLN A 394 -19.10 -21.11 -13.41
CA GLN A 394 -20.38 -21.79 -13.61
C GLN A 394 -20.77 -21.93 -15.09
N GLY A 395 -20.02 -21.31 -16.01
CA GLY A 395 -20.33 -21.31 -17.44
C GLY A 395 -21.50 -20.39 -17.80
N MET A 396 -21.72 -19.33 -17.01
CA MET A 396 -22.74 -18.31 -17.26
C MET A 396 -22.44 -17.47 -18.50
N ARG A 397 -21.16 -17.34 -18.88
CA ARG A 397 -20.73 -16.59 -20.07
C ARG A 397 -20.00 -17.50 -21.06
N PRO A 398 -20.53 -17.70 -22.28
CA PRO A 398 -19.82 -18.44 -23.32
C PRO A 398 -18.66 -17.61 -23.88
N LYS A 399 -17.64 -18.29 -24.44
CA LYS A 399 -16.56 -17.61 -25.19
C LYS A 399 -17.17 -16.82 -26.37
N PRO A 400 -16.77 -15.55 -26.58
CA PRO A 400 -17.19 -14.78 -27.75
C PRO A 400 -16.84 -15.51 -29.05
N THR A 401 -17.76 -15.51 -30.02
CA THR A 401 -17.62 -16.23 -31.30
C THR A 401 -16.90 -15.42 -32.39
N GLN A 402 -16.60 -14.15 -32.15
CA GLN A 402 -16.02 -13.24 -33.13
C GLN A 402 -14.78 -12.61 -32.52
N GLY A 403 -13.64 -12.66 -33.23
CA GLY A 403 -12.27 -12.35 -32.78
C GLY A 403 -12.00 -10.90 -32.41
N TRP A 404 -12.86 -10.34 -31.57
CA TRP A 404 -12.56 -9.24 -30.67
C TRP A 404 -12.04 -9.88 -29.39
N GLU A 405 -10.89 -10.55 -29.49
CA GLU A 405 -10.08 -10.71 -28.29
C GLU A 405 -9.73 -9.26 -27.91
N PHE A 406 -10.19 -8.83 -26.73
CA PHE A 406 -9.75 -7.55 -26.18
C PHE A 406 -8.23 -7.66 -26.15
N ASP A 407 -7.54 -6.87 -26.95
CA ASP A 407 -6.10 -6.71 -26.82
C ASP A 407 -5.88 -6.31 -25.36
N ASP A 408 -5.21 -7.19 -24.61
CA ASP A 408 -4.97 -7.05 -23.17
C ASP A 408 -3.87 -5.99 -22.91
N ASP A 409 -3.71 -5.00 -23.80
CA ASP A 409 -2.68 -3.95 -23.77
C ASP A 409 -2.92 -2.89 -22.67
N ASP A 410 -3.92 -3.10 -21.81
CA ASP A 410 -4.17 -2.30 -20.59
C ASP A 410 -3.63 -2.99 -19.32
N ASP A 411 -2.75 -4.00 -19.44
CA ASP A 411 -1.85 -4.34 -18.34
C ASP A 411 -0.77 -3.23 -18.30
N ASP A 412 -0.92 -2.23 -17.42
CA ASP A 412 0.12 -1.26 -17.00
C ASP A 412 1.33 -1.99 -16.35
N ASP A 413 1.89 -3.01 -17.00
CA ASP A 413 3.21 -3.56 -16.72
C ASP A 413 4.20 -2.86 -17.66
N ASP A 414 4.36 -1.53 -17.49
CA ASP A 414 5.56 -0.79 -17.91
C ASP A 414 6.75 -1.34 -17.07
N ASP A 415 7.29 -2.48 -17.49
CA ASP A 415 8.60 -3.00 -17.09
C ASP A 415 9.66 -2.66 -18.17
N ASP A 416 9.48 -1.57 -18.92
CA ASP A 416 10.46 -1.00 -19.85
C ASP A 416 11.18 0.22 -19.23
N ASP A 417 12.42 0.00 -18.80
CA ASP A 417 13.43 1.07 -18.73
C ASP A 417 14.74 0.46 -19.26
N ASP A 418 14.98 0.74 -20.55
CA ASP A 418 16.15 0.42 -21.36
C ASP A 418 17.48 0.90 -20.74
N ASP A 419 18.48 0.01 -20.78
CA ASP A 419 19.84 0.38 -21.19
C ASP A 419 20.55 -0.89 -21.69
N ASP A 420 20.74 -0.94 -23.01
CA ASP A 420 21.50 -1.90 -23.84
C ASP A 420 20.80 -3.23 -24.25
N GLU A 421 20.08 -3.27 -25.39
CA GLU A 421 20.19 -4.28 -26.48
C GLU A 421 19.07 -4.17 -27.57
N GLU A 422 19.28 -3.36 -28.63
CA GLU A 422 18.38 -3.19 -29.81
C GLU A 422 18.24 -4.46 -30.72
N GLU A 423 18.50 -5.68 -30.22
CA GLU A 423 18.38 -6.93 -31.02
C GLU A 423 17.40 -7.98 -30.41
N GLU A 424 16.73 -7.71 -29.29
CA GLU A 424 15.82 -8.67 -28.64
C GLU A 424 14.30 -8.37 -28.81
N GLU A 425 13.90 -7.22 -29.37
CA GLU A 425 12.49 -6.80 -29.50
C GLU A 425 11.65 -7.70 -30.43
N GLU A 426 12.25 -8.34 -31.45
CA GLU A 426 11.51 -9.26 -32.34
C GLU A 426 11.25 -10.65 -31.70
N GLU A 427 11.94 -11.02 -30.60
CA GLU A 427 11.73 -12.31 -29.90
C GLU A 427 10.71 -12.23 -28.75
N GLU A 428 10.34 -11.03 -28.28
CA GLU A 428 9.36 -10.86 -27.20
C GLU A 428 7.91 -10.91 -27.71
N GLU A 429 7.62 -10.37 -28.90
CA GLU A 429 6.29 -10.50 -29.54
C GLU A 429 5.89 -11.97 -29.82
N GLU A 430 6.86 -12.87 -30.05
CA GLU A 430 6.61 -14.32 -30.19
C GLU A 430 6.43 -15.05 -28.84
N LYS A 431 6.88 -14.48 -27.71
CA LYS A 431 6.78 -15.12 -26.37
C LYS A 431 5.44 -14.90 -25.68
N ASP A 432 4.73 -13.81 -25.95
CA ASP A 432 3.42 -13.56 -25.32
C ASP A 432 2.32 -14.50 -25.82
N GLN A 433 2.54 -15.16 -26.96
CA GLN A 433 1.69 -16.27 -27.42
C GLN A 433 2.02 -17.63 -26.75
N ALA A 434 3.10 -17.73 -25.96
CA ALA A 434 3.68 -19.04 -25.61
C ALA A 434 3.21 -19.70 -24.30
N SER A 435 2.47 -19.03 -23.40
CA SER A 435 1.92 -19.71 -22.19
C SER A 435 0.39 -19.80 -22.17
N SER A 436 -0.18 -20.49 -23.16
CA SER A 436 -1.62 -20.79 -23.22
C SER A 436 -2.10 -21.80 -22.16
N ASN A 437 -1.19 -22.48 -21.44
CA ASN A 437 -1.55 -23.47 -20.43
C ASN A 437 -1.59 -22.86 -19.01
N PRO A 438 -2.78 -22.71 -18.39
CA PRO A 438 -2.89 -22.12 -17.06
C PRO A 438 -2.17 -22.93 -15.96
N ASN A 439 -1.93 -24.23 -16.19
CA ASN A 439 -1.29 -25.13 -15.22
C ASN A 439 0.25 -25.12 -15.29
N GLU A 440 0.85 -24.47 -16.28
CA GLU A 440 2.30 -24.40 -16.38
C GLU A 440 2.90 -23.66 -15.18
N HIS A 441 4.07 -24.09 -14.72
CA HIS A 441 4.78 -23.38 -13.65
C HIS A 441 5.02 -21.92 -14.08
N LEU A 442 4.94 -21.01 -13.12
CA LEU A 442 5.31 -19.61 -13.35
C LEU A 442 6.32 -19.16 -12.31
N ARG A 443 6.97 -18.02 -12.60
CA ARG A 443 7.97 -17.44 -11.72
C ARG A 443 7.48 -16.12 -11.16
N VAL A 444 7.60 -15.97 -9.85
CA VAL A 444 7.14 -14.77 -9.11
C VAL A 444 8.26 -14.24 -8.22
N TRP A 445 8.34 -12.92 -8.07
CA TRP A 445 9.30 -12.28 -7.16
C TRP A 445 8.65 -12.10 -5.79
N MET A 446 9.23 -12.70 -4.75
CA MET A 446 8.68 -12.64 -3.40
C MET A 446 9.70 -12.10 -2.39
N PRO A 447 9.28 -11.25 -1.43
CA PRO A 447 10.17 -10.74 -0.38
C PRO A 447 10.87 -11.86 0.38
N ALA A 448 12.21 -11.82 0.41
CA ALA A 448 13.01 -12.85 1.06
C ALA A 448 12.70 -12.99 2.55
N CYS A 449 12.26 -11.92 3.20
CA CYS A 449 11.84 -11.95 4.60
C CYS A 449 10.60 -12.82 4.84
N MET A 450 9.71 -12.97 3.86
CA MET A 450 8.56 -13.87 3.95
C MET A 450 8.95 -15.31 3.61
N VAL A 451 9.71 -15.49 2.52
CA VAL A 451 10.13 -16.82 2.06
C VAL A 451 11.01 -17.52 3.09
N LYS A 452 11.97 -16.83 3.71
CA LYS A 452 12.84 -17.38 4.77
C LYS A 452 12.07 -17.89 5.98
N LEU A 453 10.92 -17.29 6.28
CA LEU A 453 10.08 -17.73 7.38
C LEU A 453 9.30 -18.99 7.01
N VAL A 454 8.85 -19.11 5.76
CA VAL A 454 7.91 -20.17 5.32
C VAL A 454 8.60 -21.40 4.72
N GLU A 455 9.66 -21.21 3.93
CA GLU A 455 10.35 -22.29 3.21
C GLU A 455 11.86 -22.29 3.54
N PRO A 456 12.27 -22.45 4.83
CA PRO A 456 13.68 -22.37 5.22
C PRO A 456 14.53 -23.44 4.53
N GLY A 457 14.02 -24.67 4.37
CA GLY A 457 14.73 -25.74 3.67
C GLY A 457 15.04 -25.43 2.20
N LEU A 458 14.11 -24.78 1.46
CA LEU A 458 14.37 -24.35 0.08
C LEU A 458 15.43 -23.26 0.02
N VAL A 459 15.41 -22.33 0.98
CA VAL A 459 16.43 -21.28 1.09
C VAL A 459 17.80 -21.87 1.38
N GLU A 460 17.93 -22.83 2.30
CA GLU A 460 19.20 -23.50 2.58
C GLU A 460 19.77 -24.22 1.36
N VAL A 461 18.91 -24.92 0.60
CA VAL A 461 19.31 -25.59 -0.64
C VAL A 461 19.79 -24.57 -1.68
N PHE A 462 19.06 -23.46 -1.85
CA PHE A 462 19.42 -22.40 -2.78
C PHE A 462 20.76 -21.73 -2.40
N ASP A 463 20.92 -21.32 -1.15
CA ASP A 463 22.13 -20.66 -0.65
C ASP A 463 23.36 -21.58 -0.79
N ALA A 464 23.20 -22.88 -0.53
CA ALA A 464 24.27 -23.86 -0.73
C ALA A 464 24.65 -24.01 -2.22
N GLN A 465 23.67 -23.95 -3.13
CA GLN A 465 23.92 -23.98 -4.57
C GLN A 465 24.67 -22.72 -5.04
N GLU A 466 24.27 -21.54 -4.58
CA GLU A 466 24.93 -20.27 -4.90
C GLU A 466 26.35 -20.22 -4.34
N ALA A 467 26.57 -20.66 -3.09
CA ALA A 467 27.90 -20.79 -2.51
C ALA A 467 28.81 -21.72 -3.35
N ARG A 468 28.27 -22.85 -3.83
CA ARG A 468 28.99 -23.77 -4.72
C ARG A 468 29.32 -23.13 -6.07
N LYS A 469 28.40 -22.35 -6.66
CA LYS A 469 28.65 -21.59 -7.91
C LYS A 469 29.72 -20.52 -7.70
N ALA A 470 29.67 -19.77 -6.60
CA ALA A 470 30.64 -18.75 -6.24
C ALA A 470 32.05 -19.35 -6.02
N ALA A 471 32.15 -20.47 -5.30
CA ALA A 471 33.41 -21.20 -5.11
C ALA A 471 34.02 -21.69 -6.45
N LYS A 472 33.18 -22.21 -7.37
CA LYS A 472 33.62 -22.59 -8.72
C LYS A 472 34.12 -21.40 -9.53
N LYS A 473 33.46 -20.23 -9.45
CA LYS A 473 33.90 -18.98 -10.09
C LYS A 473 35.24 -18.49 -9.52
N ALA A 474 35.40 -18.50 -8.20
CA ALA A 474 36.64 -18.14 -7.52
C ALA A 474 37.83 -19.05 -7.89
N GLY A 475 37.59 -20.37 -8.03
CA GLY A 475 38.61 -21.34 -8.44
C GLY A 475 39.09 -21.17 -9.89
N LYS A 476 38.20 -20.75 -10.82
CA LYS A 476 38.57 -20.49 -12.23
C LYS A 476 39.53 -19.30 -12.38
N GLY A 477 39.52 -18.33 -11.46
CA GLY A 477 40.43 -17.18 -11.47
C GLY A 477 41.89 -17.52 -11.15
N GLN A 478 42.16 -18.61 -10.42
CA GLN A 478 43.53 -19.03 -10.08
C GLN A 478 44.22 -19.85 -11.17
N GLY A 479 43.47 -20.51 -12.06
CA GLY A 479 44.03 -21.33 -13.14
C GLY A 479 44.68 -20.53 -14.28
N ARG A 480 44.34 -19.24 -14.44
CA ARG A 480 44.80 -18.42 -15.57
C ARG A 480 46.10 -17.65 -15.31
N ARG A 481 46.64 -17.64 -14.07
CA ARG A 481 47.94 -17.02 -13.73
C ARG A 481 49.13 -17.99 -13.65
N LYS A 482 48.95 -19.28 -13.99
CA LYS A 482 50.00 -20.31 -13.92
C LYS A 482 50.32 -20.93 -15.29
N LYS A 483 50.49 -20.10 -16.33
CA LYS A 483 51.11 -20.52 -17.61
C LYS A 483 51.85 -19.36 -18.28
N LYS A 484 52.95 -18.90 -17.67
CA LYS A 484 54.06 -18.26 -18.42
C LYS A 484 55.37 -18.35 -17.65
N LYS A 485 56.20 -19.34 -18.04
CA LYS A 485 57.62 -19.57 -17.74
C LYS A 485 57.95 -20.89 -18.49
N VAL A 486 58.98 -21.09 -19.32
CA VAL A 486 60.26 -20.44 -19.63
C VAL A 486 60.74 -20.93 -21.01
N ALA A 487 61.36 -20.07 -21.82
CA ALA A 487 62.49 -20.31 -22.74
C ALA A 487 62.86 -18.92 -23.29
N GLY A 488 64.06 -18.33 -23.23
CA GLY A 488 65.41 -18.82 -23.01
C GLY A 488 66.25 -18.60 -24.27
N ASN A 489 66.82 -17.41 -24.50
CA ASN A 489 68.24 -17.19 -24.86
C ASN A 489 68.64 -15.69 -24.96
N ASP A 490 69.94 -15.48 -24.84
CA ASP A 490 70.81 -14.28 -24.74
C ASP A 490 70.67 -13.14 -25.78
N ASP A 491 70.87 -11.89 -25.34
CA ASP A 491 72.08 -11.05 -25.57
C ASP A 491 71.79 -9.52 -25.46
N GLY A 492 72.64 -8.81 -24.71
CA GLY A 492 73.17 -7.48 -25.10
C GLY A 492 72.47 -6.15 -24.71
N ALA A 493 73.11 -5.43 -23.78
CA ALA A 493 73.28 -3.96 -23.69
C ALA A 493 72.22 -3.04 -22.99
N VAL A 494 72.76 -1.94 -22.43
CA VAL A 494 72.29 -1.10 -21.29
C VAL A 494 71.73 0.28 -21.79
N PRO A 495 71.40 1.29 -20.94
CA PRO A 495 70.08 1.67 -20.41
C PRO A 495 69.57 3.06 -20.86
N VAL A 496 68.25 3.34 -20.77
CA VAL A 496 67.73 4.72 -20.62
C VAL A 496 66.39 4.73 -19.84
N SER A 497 66.36 5.43 -18.70
CA SER A 497 65.15 6.03 -18.06
C SER A 497 65.05 7.51 -18.51
N PRO A 498 64.00 8.34 -18.23
CA PRO A 498 62.93 8.22 -17.22
C PRO A 498 61.53 8.79 -17.64
N LEU A 499 60.48 8.63 -16.83
CA LEU A 499 59.72 9.71 -16.16
C LEU A 499 58.40 9.25 -15.48
N LYS A 500 58.33 9.55 -14.17
CA LYS A 500 57.24 10.21 -13.40
C LYS A 500 55.81 9.63 -13.48
N SER A 501 55.32 8.94 -12.44
CA SER A 501 54.82 9.43 -11.13
C SER A 501 53.40 9.99 -11.14
N LYS A 502 52.51 9.38 -10.35
CA LYS A 502 51.76 10.03 -9.27
C LYS A 502 51.19 8.98 -8.31
N LEU A 503 51.72 8.98 -7.09
CA LEU A 503 51.13 8.38 -5.90
C LEU A 503 49.96 9.26 -5.42
N SER A 504 48.95 8.66 -4.80
CA SER A 504 48.49 9.13 -3.49
C SER A 504 47.99 7.93 -2.66
N ARG A 505 48.17 8.05 -1.34
CA ARG A 505 48.21 7.01 -0.31
C ARG A 505 46.87 6.90 0.45
N PRO A 506 46.69 5.82 1.24
CA PRO A 506 45.49 5.53 2.04
C PRO A 506 45.63 5.94 3.52
N TRP A 507 44.50 5.91 4.24
CA TRP A 507 44.28 5.36 5.61
C TRP A 507 43.29 6.21 6.45
N ALA A 508 42.27 5.58 7.06
CA ALA A 508 42.11 5.52 8.53
C ALA A 508 40.74 4.97 9.00
N THR A 509 40.78 3.94 9.85
CA THR A 509 39.81 3.64 10.92
C THR A 509 40.27 4.29 12.24
N PRO A 510 39.36 4.59 13.18
CA PRO A 510 39.30 3.85 14.47
C PRO A 510 37.84 3.78 15.05
N ALA A 511 37.34 2.71 15.70
CA ALA A 511 37.51 2.15 17.07
C ALA A 511 36.27 2.34 17.99
N LYS A 512 35.95 1.23 18.68
CA LYS A 512 35.07 0.91 19.86
C LYS A 512 35.00 1.96 21.01
N ASP A 513 34.06 2.01 21.97
CA ASP A 513 32.96 1.18 22.56
C ASP A 513 31.98 2.15 23.30
N LEU A 514 30.74 1.74 23.62
CA LEU A 514 30.07 1.84 24.96
C LEU A 514 28.57 1.44 24.91
N GLU A 515 28.16 0.62 25.89
CA GLU A 515 26.83 0.04 26.11
C GLU A 515 25.76 1.05 26.59
N GLY A 516 24.49 0.74 26.30
CA GLY A 516 23.31 1.42 26.86
C GLY A 516 22.00 0.69 26.52
N ASP A 517 21.41 0.09 27.53
CA ASP A 517 20.26 -0.82 27.58
C ASP A 517 18.90 -0.14 27.22
N SER A 518 18.00 -0.82 26.48
CA SER A 518 16.53 -0.55 26.44
C SER A 518 15.73 -1.56 25.58
N PRO A 519 14.42 -1.75 25.86
CA PRO A 519 13.76 -3.05 25.75
C PRO A 519 12.94 -3.29 24.47
N SER A 520 12.71 -4.59 24.26
CA SER A 520 11.79 -5.25 23.33
C SER A 520 10.42 -4.57 23.20
N ALA A 521 10.06 -4.18 21.97
CA ALA A 521 8.68 -3.93 21.55
C ALA A 521 8.39 -4.78 20.30
N ALA A 522 7.33 -5.59 20.41
CA ALA A 522 6.89 -6.55 19.42
C ALA A 522 6.54 -5.87 18.09
N ARG A 523 7.14 -6.37 17.00
CA ARG A 523 6.82 -5.98 15.63
C ARG A 523 5.42 -6.51 15.27
N ARG A 524 4.45 -5.60 15.11
CA ARG A 524 3.16 -5.89 14.48
C ARG A 524 3.21 -5.46 13.01
N GLY A 525 2.61 -6.30 12.17
CA GLY A 525 2.56 -6.13 10.72
C GLY A 525 1.75 -4.91 10.31
N LYS A 526 2.19 -4.28 9.21
CA LYS A 526 1.66 -3.02 8.66
C LYS A 526 0.37 -3.26 7.85
N VAL A 527 -0.59 -2.37 7.98
CA VAL A 527 -1.93 -2.42 7.36
C VAL A 527 -2.24 -1.06 6.69
N PHE A 528 -2.55 -1.05 5.39
CA PHE A 528 -2.77 0.17 4.59
C PHE A 528 -4.03 0.05 3.71
N PHE A 529 -4.57 1.19 3.26
CA PHE A 529 -5.98 1.39 2.88
C PHE A 529 -6.18 1.93 1.46
N LEU A 530 -7.42 2.10 0.99
CA LEU A 530 -7.85 2.75 -0.27
C LEU A 530 -9.21 3.45 -0.05
N SER A 531 -9.31 4.73 -0.38
CA SER A 531 -10.58 5.45 -0.58
C SER A 531 -10.82 5.63 -2.07
N ASN A 532 -11.99 5.24 -2.58
CA ASN A 532 -12.36 5.44 -3.99
C ASN A 532 -13.36 6.60 -4.06
N GLU A 533 -12.95 7.72 -4.65
CA GLU A 533 -13.87 8.79 -5.09
C GLU A 533 -13.94 8.77 -6.62
N GLU A 534 -15.15 8.55 -7.13
CA GLU A 534 -15.46 8.69 -8.56
C GLU A 534 -16.38 9.91 -8.67
N GLU A 535 -15.82 11.06 -9.03
CA GLU A 535 -16.57 12.23 -9.49
C GLU A 535 -16.08 12.62 -10.88
N SER A 536 -16.71 12.05 -11.91
CA SER A 536 -16.53 12.48 -13.30
C SER A 536 -17.49 13.62 -13.63
N GLU A 537 -16.94 14.78 -13.96
CA GLU A 537 -17.65 15.85 -14.66
C GLU A 537 -17.87 15.42 -16.12
N ALA A 538 -19.12 15.17 -16.52
CA ALA A 538 -19.51 15.13 -17.93
C ALA A 538 -20.41 16.33 -18.24
N ALA A 539 -19.86 17.27 -19.00
CA ALA A 539 -20.60 18.36 -19.61
C ALA A 539 -21.62 17.80 -20.62
N LEU A 540 -22.91 17.85 -20.27
CA LEU A 540 -24.01 17.56 -21.18
C LEU A 540 -24.15 18.70 -22.21
N THR A 541 -23.56 18.52 -23.39
CA THR A 541 -23.99 19.21 -24.61
C THR A 541 -25.24 18.51 -25.15
N THR A 542 -26.32 19.28 -25.24
CA THR A 542 -27.64 18.86 -25.75
C THR A 542 -27.55 18.41 -27.20
N TYR A 543 -27.86 17.14 -27.48
CA TYR A 543 -28.10 16.63 -28.83
C TYR A 543 -29.62 16.52 -29.07
N SER A 544 -30.12 17.29 -30.03
CA SER A 544 -31.53 17.31 -30.45
C SER A 544 -31.80 16.16 -31.43
N PRO A 545 -32.92 15.42 -31.34
CA PRO A 545 -33.22 14.33 -32.28
C PRO A 545 -33.71 14.87 -33.63
N PRO A 546 -33.36 14.24 -34.77
CA PRO A 546 -33.92 14.60 -36.06
C PRO A 546 -35.34 14.08 -36.21
N HIS A 547 -36.20 14.96 -36.71
CA HIS A 547 -37.51 14.64 -37.28
C HIS A 547 -37.40 13.55 -38.35
N VAL A 548 -38.22 12.51 -38.23
CA VAL A 548 -38.59 11.67 -39.37
C VAL A 548 -40.03 12.01 -39.73
N ILE A 549 -40.19 12.48 -40.95
CA ILE A 549 -41.45 12.73 -41.64
C ILE A 549 -41.83 11.43 -42.36
N GLU A 550 -43.08 11.02 -42.13
CA GLU A 550 -43.87 9.91 -42.74
C GLU A 550 -43.43 8.46 -42.51
#